data_AF-A0A976L0B8-F1
#
_entry.id   AF-A0A976L0B8-F1
#
_cell.length_a   1.000
_cell.length_b   1.000
_cell.length_c   1.000
_cell.angle_alpha   90.00
_cell.angle_beta   90.00
_cell.angle_gamma   90.00
#
_symmetry.space_group_name_H-M   'P 1'
#
loop_
_entity.id
_entity.type
_entity.pdbx_description
1 polymer ?
#
loop_
_entity_poly.entity_id
_entity_poly.type
_entity_poly.pdbx_seq_one_letter_code
_entity_poly.pdbx_strand_id
1 'polypeptide(L)'
;MAWTVIDIEGRVRLRFLERYDEAPNIGKLADILSASFQEVEAGLNVVQGKTLEFADGTWLDRYGAIVDRPRRSDWTDEQYREQIELKIKAMSSRGTPEDIIDLAEAMRPSGSPGVVQFYTVPPAGYGLNVPVPSLTSEEEDYYASLIGLATPIGVQGTLVLWEASSPPFTFGGPGGTNGFGNGVFANTRTVFGE
;
A
#
# COMPACT_ATOMS: atom_id res chain seq x y z
N MET A 1 3.37 0.99 18.11
CA MET A 1 4.58 0.79 18.93
C MET A 1 5.12 2.19 19.23
N ALA A 2 5.05 2.65 20.48
CA ALA A 2 5.41 4.02 20.84
C ALA A 2 6.93 4.15 20.93
N TRP A 3 7.54 4.88 19.99
CA TRP A 3 8.96 5.17 20.03
C TRP A 3 9.23 6.12 21.20
N THR A 4 9.95 5.62 22.20
CA THR A 4 10.42 6.42 23.33
C THR A 4 11.44 7.40 22.77
N VAL A 5 11.18 8.71 22.89
CA VAL A 5 12.21 9.73 22.65
C VAL A 5 13.39 9.37 23.53
N ILE A 6 14.46 8.93 22.90
CA ILE A 6 15.65 8.51 23.61
C ILE A 6 16.35 9.80 24.05
N ASP A 7 16.33 10.09 25.35
CA ASP A 7 17.09 11.21 25.92
C ASP A 7 18.60 10.93 25.80
N ILE A 8 19.17 11.31 24.65
CA ILE A 8 20.59 11.16 24.35
C ILE A 8 21.41 12.12 25.21
N GLU A 9 20.92 13.36 25.40
CA GLU A 9 21.57 14.39 26.21
C GLU A 9 21.75 13.89 27.66
N GLY A 10 20.68 13.40 28.28
CA GLY A 10 20.73 12.85 29.63
C GLY A 10 21.67 11.65 29.78
N ARG A 11 21.70 10.72 28.80
CA ARG A 11 22.56 9.53 28.85
C ARG A 11 24.03 9.82 28.56
N VAL A 12 24.32 10.70 27.60
CA VAL A 12 25.70 11.11 27.29
C VAL A 12 26.27 11.86 28.49
N ARG A 13 25.49 12.78 29.07
CA ARG A 13 25.88 13.55 30.24
C ARG A 13 26.12 12.68 31.47
N LEU A 14 25.25 11.71 31.76
CA LEU A 14 25.43 10.75 32.87
C LEU A 14 26.73 9.92 32.70
N ARG A 15 27.00 9.40 31.50
CA ARG A 15 28.21 8.60 31.24
C ARG A 15 29.49 9.41 31.19
N PHE A 16 29.42 10.69 30.84
CA PHE A 16 30.57 11.58 30.78
C PHE A 16 30.94 12.14 32.16
N LEU A 17 29.95 12.53 32.98
CA LEU A 17 30.19 13.03 34.35
C LEU A 17 30.80 11.95 35.25
N GLU A 18 30.41 10.68 35.12
CA GLU A 18 31.02 9.57 35.86
C GLU A 18 32.53 9.39 35.62
N ARG A 19 33.07 9.91 34.51
CA ARG A 19 34.46 9.66 34.08
C ARG A 19 35.35 10.91 34.04
N TYR A 20 34.77 12.10 34.07
CA TYR A 20 35.47 13.39 33.89
C TYR A 20 34.93 14.49 34.81
N ASP A 21 34.54 14.14 36.03
CA ASP A 21 33.90 15.04 37.01
C ASP A 21 34.70 16.33 37.30
N GLU A 22 36.02 16.30 37.10
CA GLU A 22 36.93 17.43 37.32
C GLU A 22 37.26 18.27 36.05
N ALA A 23 36.67 17.97 34.89
CA ALA A 23 37.02 18.61 33.62
C ALA A 23 35.85 19.38 32.98
N PRO A 24 35.52 20.60 33.48
CA PRO A 24 34.35 21.37 33.06
C PRO A 24 34.35 21.77 31.58
N ASN A 25 35.51 21.87 30.95
CA ASN A 25 35.62 22.16 29.51
C ASN A 25 35.24 20.94 28.65
N ILE A 26 35.47 19.72 29.14
CA ILE A 26 35.08 18.48 28.45
C ILE A 26 33.56 18.28 28.54
N GLY A 27 32.96 18.57 29.69
CA GLY A 27 31.49 18.57 29.85
C GLY A 27 30.80 19.51 28.86
N LYS A 28 31.30 20.75 28.74
CA LYS A 28 30.77 21.72 27.75
C LYS A 28 30.90 21.24 26.30
N LEU A 29 31.99 20.54 25.96
CA LEU A 29 32.14 19.96 24.62
C LEU A 29 31.10 18.85 24.38
N ALA A 30 30.87 18.00 25.37
CA ALA A 30 29.86 16.94 25.28
C ALA A 30 28.43 17.50 25.15
N ASP A 31 28.11 18.58 25.87
CA ASP A 31 26.82 19.26 25.75
C ASP A 31 26.61 19.83 24.34
N ILE A 32 27.62 20.53 23.79
CA ILE A 32 27.57 21.09 22.42
C ILE A 32 27.40 19.99 21.37
N LEU A 33 28.14 18.88 21.51
CA LEU A 33 28.04 17.76 20.59
C LEU A 33 26.66 17.09 20.68
N SER A 34 26.13 16.89 21.89
CA SER A 34 24.82 16.27 22.10
C SER A 34 23.68 17.11 21.52
N ALA A 35 23.71 18.43 21.73
CA ALA A 35 22.76 19.36 21.13
C ALA A 35 22.81 19.31 19.59
N SER A 36 24.01 19.29 19.02
CA SER A 36 24.20 19.18 17.56
C SER A 36 23.63 17.86 17.00
N PHE A 37 23.80 16.74 17.72
CA PHE A 37 23.21 15.46 17.34
C PHE A 37 21.68 15.49 17.41
N GLN A 38 21.11 16.16 18.41
CA GLN A 38 19.66 16.28 18.56
C GLN A 38 19.04 17.15 17.47
N GLU A 39 19.72 18.20 17.02
CA GLU A 39 19.31 18.98 15.85
C GLU A 39 19.32 18.16 14.56
N VAL A 40 20.36 17.33 14.36
CA VAL A 40 20.43 16.42 13.20
C VAL A 40 19.33 15.37 13.26
N GLU A 41 19.04 14.79 14.42
CA GLU A 41 17.97 13.81 14.61
C GLU A 41 16.59 14.44 14.38
N ALA A 42 16.36 15.67 14.87
CA ALA A 42 15.14 16.41 14.58
C ALA A 42 14.99 16.68 13.07
N GLY A 43 16.08 17.03 12.38
CA GLY A 43 16.10 17.19 10.93
C GLY A 43 15.78 15.89 10.19
N LEU A 44 16.34 14.75 10.63
CA LEU A 44 16.06 13.43 10.07
C LEU A 44 14.61 13.01 10.29
N ASN A 45 14.03 13.28 11.47
CA ASN A 45 12.62 13.02 11.75
C ASN A 45 11.69 13.81 10.82
N VAL A 46 12.05 15.06 10.48
CA VAL A 46 11.31 15.87 9.50
C VAL A 46 11.41 15.27 8.09
N VAL A 47 12.55 14.68 7.72
CA VAL A 47 12.70 13.99 6.43
C VAL A 47 11.92 12.67 6.41
N GLN A 48 11.94 11.91 7.50
CA GLN A 48 11.19 10.66 7.62
C GLN A 48 9.67 10.90 7.61
N GLY A 49 9.17 11.92 8.31
CA GLY A 49 7.76 12.33 8.26
C GLY A 49 7.28 12.82 6.89
N LYS A 50 8.21 13.02 5.95
CA LYS A 50 7.88 13.31 4.55
C LYS A 50 7.91 12.06 3.67
N THR A 51 8.32 10.90 4.14
CA THR A 51 8.18 9.67 3.35
C THR A 51 6.72 9.23 3.35
N LEU A 52 6.26 8.60 2.26
CA LEU A 52 4.84 8.26 2.09
C LEU A 52 4.29 7.43 3.27
N GLU A 53 5.11 6.51 3.79
CA GLU A 53 4.80 5.64 4.94
C GLU A 53 4.41 6.42 6.20
N PHE A 54 5.04 7.57 6.46
CA PHE A 54 4.81 8.38 7.66
C PHE A 54 4.14 9.74 7.36
N ALA A 55 3.87 10.03 6.09
CA ALA A 55 3.21 11.27 5.70
C ALA A 55 1.78 11.31 6.21
N ASP A 56 1.41 12.43 6.81
CA ASP A 56 0.08 12.73 7.33
C ASP A 56 -0.47 14.04 6.75
N GLY A 57 -1.80 14.18 6.78
CA GLY A 57 -2.51 15.40 6.39
C GLY A 57 -2.01 16.02 5.07
N THR A 58 -1.46 17.24 5.17
CA THR A 58 -1.04 18.04 4.00
C THR A 58 0.08 17.42 3.18
N TRP A 59 0.99 16.65 3.79
CA TRP A 59 2.06 15.99 3.02
C TRP A 59 1.51 14.84 2.19
N LEU A 60 0.56 14.09 2.75
CA LEU A 60 -0.13 13.02 2.04
C LEU A 60 -0.96 13.58 0.87
N ASP A 61 -1.61 14.74 1.06
CA ASP A 61 -2.34 15.42 -0.01
C ASP A 61 -1.43 15.89 -1.15
N ARG A 62 -0.19 16.32 -0.83
CA ARG A 62 0.81 16.66 -1.85
C ARG A 62 1.23 15.43 -2.66
N TYR A 63 1.40 14.27 -2.01
CA TYR A 63 1.67 13.02 -2.71
C TYR A 63 0.52 12.64 -3.65
N GLY A 64 -0.71 12.71 -3.16
CA GLY A 64 -1.90 12.48 -3.97
C GLY A 64 -1.96 13.41 -5.18
N ALA A 65 -1.66 14.70 -5.02
CA ALA A 65 -1.61 15.64 -6.13
C ALA A 65 -0.54 15.30 -7.18
N ILE A 66 0.60 14.72 -6.77
CA ILE A 66 1.65 14.27 -7.70
C ILE A 66 1.19 13.08 -8.54
N VAL A 67 0.44 12.16 -7.93
CA VAL A 67 -0.06 10.93 -8.61
C VAL A 67 -1.47 11.09 -9.19
N ASP A 68 -1.99 12.32 -9.22
CA ASP A 68 -3.34 12.68 -9.64
C ASP A 68 -4.45 11.88 -8.93
N ARG A 69 -4.29 11.70 -7.62
CA ARG A 69 -5.26 11.03 -6.74
C ARG A 69 -5.76 12.02 -5.69
N PRO A 70 -6.92 12.67 -5.89
CA PRO A 70 -7.50 13.53 -4.86
C PRO A 70 -8.02 12.70 -3.69
N ARG A 71 -7.93 13.26 -2.48
CA ARG A 71 -8.46 12.66 -1.25
C ARG A 71 -9.98 12.67 -1.30
N ARG A 72 -10.61 11.52 -1.05
CA ARG A 72 -12.06 11.45 -0.80
C ARG A 72 -12.37 11.73 0.67
N SER A 73 -13.53 12.35 0.93
CA SER A 73 -13.93 12.80 2.28
C SER A 73 -14.16 11.66 3.26
N ASP A 74 -14.41 10.45 2.76
CA ASP A 74 -14.69 9.24 3.51
C ASP A 74 -13.43 8.41 3.84
N TRP A 75 -12.25 8.83 3.39
CA TRP A 75 -11.01 8.09 3.65
C TRP A 75 -10.26 8.58 4.88
N THR A 76 -9.76 7.60 5.64
CA THR A 76 -8.70 7.83 6.62
C THR A 76 -7.36 8.08 5.91
N ASP A 77 -6.41 8.67 6.61
CA ASP A 77 -5.04 8.85 6.10
C ASP A 77 -4.41 7.51 5.68
N GLU A 78 -4.73 6.43 6.41
CA GLU A 78 -4.25 5.09 6.07
C GLU A 78 -4.80 4.61 4.73
N GLN A 79 -6.13 4.67 4.55
CA GLN A 79 -6.77 4.28 3.30
C GLN A 79 -6.28 5.12 2.14
N TYR A 80 -6.10 6.42 2.34
CA TYR A 80 -5.61 7.29 1.29
C TYR A 80 -4.16 6.98 0.90
N ARG A 81 -3.31 6.63 1.87
CA ARG A 81 -1.94 6.18 1.61
C ARG A 81 -1.91 4.90 0.79
N GLU A 82 -2.69 3.89 1.18
CA GLU A 82 -2.82 2.63 0.43
C GLU A 82 -3.22 2.90 -1.03
N GLN A 83 -4.14 3.84 -1.27
CA GLN A 83 -4.60 4.20 -2.61
C GLN A 83 -3.51 4.91 -3.44
N ILE A 84 -2.67 5.74 -2.81
CA ILE A 84 -1.52 6.38 -3.47
C ILE A 84 -0.46 5.32 -3.81
N GLU A 85 -0.14 4.43 -2.87
CA GLU A 85 0.80 3.33 -3.10
C GLU A 85 0.35 2.42 -4.24
N LEU A 86 -0.94 2.10 -4.29
CA LEU A 86 -1.53 1.31 -5.36
C LEU A 86 -1.38 1.99 -6.73
N LYS A 87 -1.60 3.30 -6.81
CA LYS A 87 -1.39 4.09 -8.03
C LYS A 87 0.07 4.08 -8.46
N ILE A 88 1.01 4.27 -7.53
CA ILE A 88 2.46 4.22 -7.79
C ILE A 88 2.86 2.82 -8.28
N LYS A 89 2.32 1.76 -7.69
CA LYS A 89 2.56 0.38 -8.13
C LYS A 89 2.08 0.15 -9.56
N ALA A 90 0.89 0.65 -9.91
CA ALA A 90 0.39 0.58 -11.28
C ALA A 90 1.29 1.33 -12.27
N MET A 91 1.74 2.54 -11.91
CA MET A 91 2.64 3.36 -12.75
C MET A 91 4.03 2.76 -12.93
N SER A 92 4.50 1.95 -11.98
CA SER A 92 5.83 1.34 -11.99
C SER A 92 5.85 -0.09 -12.54
N SER A 93 4.68 -0.64 -12.89
CA SER A 93 4.52 -1.95 -13.51
C SER A 93 5.29 -2.02 -14.84
N ARG A 94 5.93 -3.16 -15.11
CA ARG A 94 6.50 -3.45 -16.44
C ARG A 94 5.52 -4.19 -17.34
N GLY A 95 4.29 -4.40 -16.85
CA GLY A 95 3.23 -5.12 -17.53
C GLY A 95 3.50 -6.61 -17.69
N THR A 96 4.36 -7.18 -16.83
CA THR A 96 4.50 -8.63 -16.75
C THR A 96 3.24 -9.24 -16.10
N PRO A 97 2.90 -10.51 -16.41
CA PRO A 97 1.81 -11.19 -15.72
C PRO A 97 1.92 -11.12 -14.19
N GLU A 98 3.14 -11.23 -13.68
CA GLU A 98 3.44 -11.13 -12.25
C GLU A 98 3.12 -9.74 -11.70
N ASP A 99 3.53 -8.66 -12.38
CA ASP A 99 3.22 -7.30 -11.95
C ASP A 99 1.69 -7.06 -11.91
N ILE A 100 0.96 -7.59 -12.89
CA ILE A 100 -0.50 -7.45 -13.00
C ILE A 100 -1.19 -8.22 -11.86
N ILE A 101 -0.73 -9.43 -11.56
CA ILE A 101 -1.24 -10.24 -10.44
C ILE A 101 -0.96 -9.52 -9.12
N ASP A 102 0.28 -9.08 -8.91
CA ASP A 102 0.71 -8.37 -7.71
C ASP A 102 -0.08 -7.08 -7.48
N LEU A 103 -0.42 -6.36 -8.55
CA LEU A 103 -1.27 -5.18 -8.49
C LEU A 103 -2.72 -5.54 -8.11
N ALA A 104 -3.27 -6.59 -8.70
CA ALA A 104 -4.62 -7.07 -8.37
C ALA A 104 -4.71 -7.65 -6.96
N GLU A 105 -3.66 -8.26 -6.42
CA GLU A 105 -3.61 -8.66 -5.02
C GLU A 105 -3.60 -7.46 -4.09
N ALA A 106 -2.87 -6.39 -4.44
CA ALA A 106 -2.83 -5.15 -3.65
C ALA A 106 -4.17 -4.38 -3.65
N MET A 107 -5.04 -4.60 -4.64
CA MET A 107 -6.40 -4.02 -4.65
C MET A 107 -7.33 -4.63 -3.60
N ARG A 108 -6.96 -5.81 -3.07
CA ARG A 108 -7.83 -6.58 -2.17
C ARG A 108 -7.54 -6.19 -0.72
N PRO A 109 -8.58 -6.02 0.12
CA PRO A 109 -8.37 -5.90 1.55
C PRO A 109 -7.64 -7.12 2.11
N SER A 110 -6.75 -6.89 3.07
CA SER A 110 -6.04 -7.97 3.77
C SER A 110 -7.03 -8.97 4.37
N GLY A 111 -6.86 -10.26 4.04
CA GLY A 111 -7.73 -11.34 4.53
C GLY A 111 -9.01 -11.56 3.71
N SER A 112 -9.18 -10.90 2.57
CA SER A 112 -10.29 -11.18 1.65
C SER A 112 -10.28 -12.65 1.19
N PRO A 113 -11.41 -13.38 1.25
CA PRO A 113 -11.49 -14.74 0.76
C PRO A 113 -11.34 -14.79 -0.77
N GLY A 114 -10.73 -15.87 -1.28
CA GLY A 114 -10.51 -16.06 -2.72
C GLY A 114 -9.09 -15.77 -3.18
N VAL A 115 -8.80 -16.13 -4.43
CA VAL A 115 -7.48 -16.01 -5.06
C VAL A 115 -7.65 -15.26 -6.37
N VAL A 116 -6.69 -14.39 -6.69
CA VAL A 116 -6.63 -13.73 -8.00
C VAL A 116 -6.32 -14.77 -9.07
N GLN A 117 -7.12 -14.81 -10.13
CA GLN A 117 -6.89 -15.75 -11.23
C GLN A 117 -6.50 -14.98 -12.48
N PHE A 118 -5.35 -15.33 -13.03
CA PHE A 118 -4.87 -14.82 -14.31
C PHE A 118 -4.92 -15.93 -15.36
N TYR A 119 -5.42 -15.61 -16.55
CA TYR A 119 -5.41 -16.52 -17.69
C TYR A 119 -5.15 -15.76 -18.98
N THR A 120 -4.48 -16.41 -19.93
CA THR A 120 -4.15 -15.80 -21.22
C THR A 120 -5.29 -16.00 -22.22
N VAL A 121 -5.54 -14.96 -23.02
CA VAL A 121 -6.55 -14.95 -24.08
C VAL A 121 -5.86 -14.61 -25.40
N PRO A 122 -5.62 -15.59 -26.29
CA PRO A 122 -5.01 -15.33 -27.60
C PRO A 122 -5.86 -14.38 -28.46
N PRO A 123 -5.27 -13.57 -29.36
CA PRO A 123 -3.86 -13.55 -29.75
C PRO A 123 -2.94 -12.73 -28.83
N ALA A 124 -3.43 -11.66 -28.20
CA ALA A 124 -2.66 -10.76 -27.34
C ALA A 124 -3.54 -10.14 -26.25
N GLY A 125 -4.10 -10.99 -25.40
CA GLY A 125 -4.91 -10.56 -24.28
C GLY A 125 -4.81 -11.46 -23.06
N TYR A 126 -5.45 -11.04 -21.99
CA TYR A 126 -5.56 -11.80 -20.75
C TYR A 126 -6.88 -11.48 -20.05
N GLY A 127 -7.28 -12.39 -19.18
CA GLY A 127 -8.35 -12.18 -18.22
C GLY A 127 -7.82 -12.25 -16.81
N LEU A 128 -8.39 -11.42 -15.94
CA LEU A 128 -8.03 -11.26 -14.55
C LEU A 128 -9.30 -11.29 -13.70
N ASN A 129 -9.48 -12.35 -12.92
CA ASN A 129 -10.59 -12.45 -11.97
C ASN A 129 -10.08 -12.05 -10.59
N VAL A 130 -10.62 -10.96 -10.03
CA VAL A 130 -10.21 -10.43 -8.73
C VAL A 130 -11.39 -10.53 -7.76
N PRO A 131 -11.26 -11.33 -6.68
CA PRO A 131 -12.26 -11.36 -5.63
C PRO A 131 -12.15 -10.10 -4.76
N VAL A 132 -13.17 -9.26 -4.79
CA VAL A 132 -13.23 -7.98 -4.04
C VAL A 132 -14.51 -7.90 -3.21
N PRO A 133 -14.55 -7.09 -2.13
CA PRO A 133 -15.82 -6.75 -1.49
C PRO A 133 -16.73 -6.00 -2.47
N SER A 134 -17.98 -5.74 -2.07
CA SER A 134 -18.89 -4.90 -2.87
C SER A 134 -18.27 -3.51 -3.07
N LEU A 135 -18.03 -3.15 -4.32
CA LEU A 135 -17.48 -1.85 -4.72
C LEU A 135 -18.57 -0.98 -5.35
N THR A 136 -18.37 0.33 -5.27
CA THR A 136 -19.15 1.28 -6.07
C THR A 136 -18.68 1.25 -7.53
N SER A 137 -19.53 1.64 -8.48
CA SER A 137 -19.15 1.68 -9.90
C SER A 137 -17.94 2.59 -10.17
N GLU A 138 -17.79 3.67 -9.40
CA GLU A 138 -16.63 4.58 -9.49
C GLU A 138 -15.33 3.88 -9.05
N GLU A 139 -15.38 3.04 -8.01
CA GLU A 139 -14.22 2.27 -7.55
C GLU A 139 -13.83 1.18 -8.55
N GLU A 140 -14.81 0.55 -9.20
CA GLU A 140 -14.56 -0.42 -10.27
C GLU A 140 -13.88 0.22 -11.47
N ASP A 141 -14.37 1.38 -11.91
CA ASP A 141 -13.78 2.14 -13.02
C ASP A 141 -12.36 2.60 -12.66
N TYR A 142 -12.15 2.99 -11.41
CA TYR A 142 -10.82 3.33 -10.91
C TYR A 142 -9.88 2.12 -10.93
N TYR A 143 -10.28 0.95 -10.43
CA TYR A 143 -9.45 -0.26 -10.47
C TYR A 143 -9.19 -0.73 -11.90
N ALA A 144 -10.17 -0.63 -12.79
CA ALA A 144 -9.98 -0.87 -14.21
C ALA A 144 -8.93 0.08 -14.81
N SER A 145 -8.96 1.37 -14.45
CA SER A 145 -7.95 2.35 -14.91
C SER A 145 -6.54 2.01 -14.42
N LEU A 146 -6.40 1.48 -13.20
CA LEU A 146 -5.11 1.06 -12.65
C LEU A 146 -4.56 -0.17 -13.37
N ILE A 147 -5.41 -1.17 -13.65
CA ILE A 147 -4.99 -2.32 -14.45
C ILE A 147 -4.64 -1.87 -15.88
N GLY A 148 -5.41 -0.97 -16.49
CA GLY A 148 -5.11 -0.40 -17.80
C GLY A 148 -3.73 0.25 -17.85
N LEU A 149 -3.40 1.06 -16.83
CA LEU A 149 -2.09 1.69 -16.69
C LEU A 149 -0.93 0.69 -16.56
N ALA A 150 -1.18 -0.45 -15.91
CA ALA A 150 -0.20 -1.53 -15.76
C ALA A 150 -0.15 -2.47 -16.97
N THR A 151 -1.10 -2.36 -17.91
CA THR A 151 -1.22 -3.25 -19.07
C THR A 151 -0.24 -2.82 -20.16
N PRO A 152 0.54 -3.73 -20.77
CA PRO A 152 1.39 -3.39 -21.90
C PRO A 152 0.59 -2.83 -23.09
N ILE A 153 1.17 -1.85 -23.78
CA ILE A 153 0.60 -1.28 -25.01
C ILE A 153 0.32 -2.40 -26.03
N GLY A 154 -0.88 -2.39 -26.60
CA GLY A 154 -1.33 -3.37 -27.61
C GLY A 154 -1.84 -4.70 -27.04
N VAL A 155 -1.85 -4.86 -25.71
CA VAL A 155 -2.47 -6.00 -25.03
C VAL A 155 -3.87 -5.61 -24.53
N GLN A 156 -4.83 -6.51 -24.72
CA GLN A 156 -6.19 -6.36 -24.19
C GLN A 156 -6.34 -7.12 -22.86
N GLY A 157 -6.66 -6.41 -21.78
CA GLY A 157 -7.01 -7.02 -20.51
C GLY A 157 -8.53 -7.09 -20.32
N THR A 158 -9.01 -8.14 -19.67
CA THR A 158 -10.38 -8.20 -19.16
C THR A 158 -10.31 -8.33 -17.65
N LEU A 159 -10.79 -7.31 -16.93
CA LEU A 159 -10.91 -7.33 -15.49
C LEU A 159 -12.32 -7.79 -15.11
N VAL A 160 -12.40 -8.85 -14.31
CA VAL A 160 -13.64 -9.36 -13.73
C VAL A 160 -13.55 -9.18 -12.23
N LEU A 161 -14.31 -8.24 -11.71
CA LEU A 161 -14.48 -8.02 -10.28
C LEU A 161 -15.69 -8.83 -9.83
N TRP A 162 -15.50 -9.69 -8.83
CA TRP A 162 -16.58 -10.51 -8.30
C TRP A 162 -16.56 -10.52 -6.78
N GLU A 163 -17.74 -10.56 -6.18
CA GLU A 163 -17.86 -10.68 -4.73
C GLU A 163 -17.55 -12.11 -4.31
N ALA A 164 -16.47 -12.26 -3.53
CA ALA A 164 -16.19 -13.52 -2.86
C ALA A 164 -17.23 -13.76 -1.76
N SER A 165 -18.38 -14.30 -2.13
CA SER A 165 -19.34 -14.81 -1.17
C SER A 165 -18.70 -15.96 -0.38
N SER A 166 -19.12 -16.12 0.88
CA SER A 166 -18.82 -17.27 1.75
C SER A 166 -18.74 -18.61 0.99
N PRO A 167 -17.97 -19.61 1.47
CA PRO A 167 -17.74 -20.86 0.74
C PRO A 167 -19.06 -21.43 0.21
N PRO A 168 -19.05 -21.95 -1.03
CA PRO A 168 -20.26 -22.43 -1.67
C PRO A 168 -20.98 -23.40 -0.75
N PHE A 169 -22.32 -23.40 -0.80
CA PHE A 169 -23.07 -24.42 -0.10
C PHE A 169 -22.67 -25.78 -0.70
N THR A 170 -21.90 -26.57 0.05
CA THR A 170 -21.50 -27.91 -0.33
C THR A 170 -22.39 -28.93 0.34
N PHE A 171 -22.98 -29.85 -0.42
CA PHE A 171 -23.59 -31.03 0.19
C PHE A 171 -22.46 -31.95 0.69
N GLY A 172 -22.28 -32.03 2.01
CA GLY A 172 -21.35 -32.97 2.63
C GLY A 172 -21.94 -34.38 2.62
N GLY A 173 -21.40 -35.27 1.80
CA GLY A 173 -21.76 -36.69 1.75
C GLY A 173 -20.55 -37.57 1.38
N PRO A 174 -20.51 -38.84 1.83
CA PRO A 174 -19.42 -39.77 1.55
C PRO A 174 -19.50 -40.21 0.08
N GLY A 175 -18.89 -39.45 -0.82
CA GLY A 175 -18.92 -39.74 -2.27
C GLY A 175 -18.54 -38.59 -3.21
N GLY A 176 -18.29 -37.38 -2.68
CA GLY A 176 -17.91 -36.21 -3.49
C GLY A 176 -18.87 -35.05 -3.28
N THR A 177 -18.31 -33.85 -3.15
CA THR A 177 -19.06 -32.61 -2.92
C THR A 177 -19.57 -32.06 -4.25
N ASN A 178 -20.86 -32.20 -4.52
CA ASN A 178 -21.57 -31.32 -5.44
C ASN A 178 -22.15 -30.18 -4.61
N GLY A 179 -21.88 -28.93 -4.96
CA GLY A 179 -22.38 -27.75 -4.26
C GLY A 179 -22.91 -26.72 -5.24
N PHE A 180 -23.84 -25.88 -4.78
CA PHE A 180 -24.31 -24.71 -5.51
C PHE A 180 -23.90 -23.44 -4.76
N GLY A 181 -23.46 -22.45 -5.53
CA GLY A 181 -22.97 -21.17 -5.04
C GLY A 181 -21.86 -20.71 -5.96
N ASN A 182 -22.22 -19.92 -6.98
CA ASN A 182 -21.21 -19.34 -7.85
C ASN A 182 -21.62 -17.90 -8.19
N GLY A 183 -20.80 -16.94 -7.76
CA GLY A 183 -20.75 -15.56 -8.22
C GLY A 183 -22.02 -14.72 -8.01
N VAL A 184 -22.08 -14.00 -6.90
CA VAL A 184 -22.91 -12.80 -6.81
C VAL A 184 -22.21 -11.73 -7.69
N PHE A 185 -22.91 -11.29 -8.74
CA PHE A 185 -22.58 -10.22 -9.70
C PHE A 185 -21.09 -10.07 -10.08
N ALA A 186 -20.72 -10.57 -11.27
CA ALA A 186 -19.42 -10.29 -11.86
C ALA A 186 -19.50 -9.01 -12.72
N ASN A 187 -18.86 -7.93 -12.27
CA ASN A 187 -18.71 -6.73 -13.07
C ASN A 187 -17.47 -6.87 -13.97
N THR A 188 -17.71 -6.91 -15.27
CA THR A 188 -16.67 -7.11 -16.28
C THR A 188 -16.30 -5.78 -16.92
N ARG A 189 -15.01 -5.46 -16.91
CA ARG A 189 -14.45 -4.25 -17.53
C ARG A 189 -13.38 -4.67 -18.53
N THR A 190 -13.44 -4.12 -19.74
CA THR A 190 -12.35 -4.26 -20.71
C THR A 190 -11.36 -3.14 -20.48
N VAL A 191 -10.09 -3.49 -20.39
CA VAL A 191 -8.98 -2.56 -20.17
C VAL A 191 -7.97 -2.69 -21.30
N PHE A 192 -7.35 -1.58 -21.66
CA PHE A 192 -6.34 -1.51 -22.70
C PHE A 192 -5.07 -0.89 -22.10
N GLY A 193 -3.91 -1.35 -22.55
CA GLY A 193 -2.65 -0.69 -22.23
C GLY A 193 -2.58 0.69 -22.87
N GLU A 194 -2.33 1.70 -22.04
CA GLU A 194 -2.12 3.10 -22.42
C GLU A 194 -0.64 3.47 -22.44
#